data_AF-A0A9P7RD75-F1
#
_entry.id   AF-A0A9P7RD75-F1
#
_cell.length_a   1.000
_cell.length_b   1.000
_cell.length_c   1.000
_cell.angle_alpha   90.00
_cell.angle_beta   90.00
_cell.angle_gamma   90.00
#
_symmetry.space_group_name_H-M   'P 1'
#
loop_
_entity.id
_entity.type
_entity.pdbx_description
1 polymer ?
#
loop_
_entity_poly.entity_id
_entity_poly.type
_entity_poly.pdbx_seq_one_letter_code
_entity_poly.pdbx_strand_id
1 'polypeptide(L)'
;PTTSLFSATDEVVQPQSGPIASAILKDGNGVEVSNIEVQKACPATPAGGEVTHEGMLYNSLAFALLRDALTNEGPGKLDRIDKKICADPAAGKLDALEIQATEAVLVDAGANVLAYPNKVRREPSIKAYAKV
;
A
#
# COMPACT_ATOMS: atom_id res chain seq x y z
N PRO A 1 5.88 10.50 11.74
CA PRO A 1 6.61 9.87 10.63
C PRO A 1 5.64 9.05 9.80
N THR A 2 5.80 8.99 8.48
CA THR A 2 4.86 8.23 7.62
C THR A 2 5.59 7.35 6.62
N THR A 3 5.15 6.10 6.50
CA THR A 3 5.64 5.14 5.50
C THR A 3 4.50 4.82 4.54
N SER A 4 4.55 5.36 3.33
CA SER A 4 3.62 5.05 2.24
C SER A 4 4.20 3.94 1.37
N LEU A 5 3.48 2.83 1.25
CA LEU A 5 3.86 1.64 0.48
C LEU A 5 2.83 1.44 -0.61
N PHE A 6 3.26 1.27 -1.86
CA PHE A 6 2.33 1.20 -2.98
C PHE A 6 2.88 0.43 -4.18
N SER A 7 1.96 0.03 -5.06
CA SER A 7 2.24 -0.73 -6.27
C SER A 7 1.88 0.07 -7.52
N ALA A 8 2.77 0.07 -8.51
CA ALA A 8 2.50 0.65 -9.83
C ALA A 8 1.35 -0.06 -10.57
N THR A 9 1.08 -1.33 -10.23
CA THR A 9 0.05 -2.16 -10.85
C THR A 9 -1.25 -2.22 -10.05
N ASP A 10 -1.43 -1.33 -9.07
CA ASP A 10 -2.68 -1.20 -8.31
C ASP A 10 -3.87 -0.97 -9.26
N GLU A 11 -4.83 -1.88 -9.26
CA GLU A 11 -5.98 -1.89 -10.17
C GLU A 11 -7.15 -1.04 -9.70
N VAL A 12 -7.11 -0.51 -8.47
CA VAL A 12 -8.15 0.33 -7.87
C VAL A 12 -7.76 1.81 -7.89
N VAL A 13 -6.53 2.11 -7.52
CA VAL A 13 -6.02 3.48 -7.37
C VAL A 13 -5.02 3.77 -8.49
N GLN A 14 -5.29 4.82 -9.26
CA GLN A 14 -4.37 5.33 -10.27
C GLN A 14 -4.39 6.87 -10.31
N PRO A 15 -3.25 7.54 -10.62
CA PRO A 15 -1.94 6.96 -10.89
C PRO A 15 -1.27 6.46 -9.60
N GLN A 16 -0.64 5.28 -9.65
CA GLN A 16 0.07 4.71 -8.50
C GLN A 16 1.55 4.44 -8.78
N SER A 17 2.12 5.15 -9.75
CA SER A 17 3.54 5.07 -10.11
C SER A 17 4.14 6.44 -10.40
N GLY A 18 5.47 6.53 -10.29
CA GLY A 18 6.20 7.74 -10.66
C GLY A 18 6.04 8.90 -9.67
N PRO A 19 6.48 10.11 -10.04
CA PRO A 19 6.52 11.27 -9.13
C PRO A 19 5.14 11.84 -8.76
N ILE A 20 4.07 11.35 -9.40
CA ILE A 20 2.69 11.80 -9.19
C ILE A 20 1.81 10.69 -8.61
N ALA A 21 2.39 9.60 -8.13
CA ALA A 21 1.64 8.50 -7.52
C ALA A 21 0.77 9.03 -6.36
N SER A 22 -0.50 8.60 -6.31
CA SER A 22 -1.51 9.05 -5.35
C SER A 22 -1.08 8.86 -3.90
N ALA A 23 -0.30 7.81 -3.62
CA ALA A 23 0.19 7.50 -2.28
C ALA A 23 1.34 8.41 -1.79
N ILE A 24 1.90 9.29 -2.64
CA ILE A 24 3.02 10.15 -2.26
C ILE A 24 2.54 11.20 -1.25
N LEU A 25 3.15 11.15 -0.07
CA LEU A 25 3.10 12.24 0.89
C LEU A 25 4.39 13.05 0.78
N LYS A 26 4.24 14.36 0.62
CA LYS A 26 5.39 15.27 0.63
C LYS A 26 5.87 15.48 2.06
N ASP A 27 7.16 15.72 2.21
CA ASP A 27 7.70 16.18 3.48
C ASP A 27 6.99 17.48 3.89
N GLY A 28 6.55 17.52 5.14
CA GLY A 28 5.83 18.63 5.71
C GLY A 28 5.96 18.64 7.23
N ASN A 29 5.95 19.83 7.83
CA ASN A 29 5.97 20.01 9.28
C ASN A 29 7.20 19.42 10.01
N GLY A 30 8.32 19.23 9.30
CA GLY A 30 9.57 18.72 9.89
C GLY A 30 9.52 17.25 10.31
N VAL A 31 8.54 16.49 9.82
CA VAL A 31 8.38 15.06 10.12
C VAL A 31 8.79 14.24 8.89
N GLU A 32 9.66 13.25 9.11
CA GLU A 32 10.17 12.38 8.04
C GLU A 32 9.04 11.54 7.39
N VAL A 33 9.09 11.45 6.05
CA VAL A 33 8.23 10.60 5.22
C VAL A 33 9.07 9.65 4.36
N SER A 34 8.56 8.45 4.12
CA SER A 34 9.12 7.46 3.19
C SER A 34 8.03 7.01 2.24
N ASN A 35 8.23 7.17 0.93
CA ASN A 35 7.30 6.76 -0.12
C ASN A 35 7.96 5.69 -0.98
N ILE A 36 7.44 4.46 -0.98
CA ILE A 36 8.09 3.30 -1.58
C ILE A 36 7.15 2.63 -2.58
N GLU A 37 7.55 2.69 -3.85
CA GLU A 37 6.98 1.93 -4.96
C GLU A 37 7.67 0.57 -5.03
N VAL A 38 6.93 -0.53 -4.87
CA VAL A 38 7.53 -1.87 -4.74
C VAL A 38 8.25 -2.32 -6.02
N GLN A 39 7.77 -1.93 -7.20
CA GLN A 39 8.40 -2.21 -8.49
C GLN A 39 9.78 -1.55 -8.63
N LYS A 40 10.00 -0.39 -8.01
CA LYS A 40 11.32 0.27 -7.98
C LYS A 40 12.23 -0.31 -6.91
N ALA A 41 11.66 -0.70 -5.77
CA ALA A 41 12.41 -1.21 -4.64
C ALA A 41 12.84 -2.68 -4.78
N CYS A 42 12.07 -3.47 -5.52
CA CYS A 42 12.26 -4.90 -5.79
C CYS A 42 11.99 -5.22 -7.29
N PRO A 43 12.79 -4.69 -8.23
CA PRO A 43 12.50 -4.81 -9.65
C PRO A 43 12.60 -6.26 -10.14
N ALA A 44 11.58 -6.71 -10.90
CA ALA A 44 11.52 -8.04 -11.52
C ALA A 44 11.61 -9.21 -10.52
N THR A 45 11.07 -9.04 -9.31
CA THR A 45 10.93 -10.10 -8.31
C THR A 45 9.47 -10.28 -7.92
N PRO A 46 9.09 -11.35 -7.20
CA PRO A 46 7.72 -11.52 -6.70
C PRO A 46 7.20 -10.30 -5.93
N ALA A 47 8.01 -9.73 -5.03
CA ALA A 47 7.61 -8.56 -4.24
C ALA A 47 7.48 -7.24 -5.04
N GLY A 48 8.00 -7.15 -6.25
CA GLY A 48 7.90 -5.94 -7.08
C GLY A 48 7.50 -6.23 -8.53
N GLY A 49 6.77 -7.34 -8.73
CA GLY A 49 6.16 -7.70 -10.00
C GLY A 49 4.78 -7.07 -10.14
N GLU A 50 3.81 -7.88 -10.54
CA GLU A 50 2.40 -7.53 -10.51
C GLU A 50 1.86 -7.72 -9.09
N VAL A 51 1.58 -6.61 -8.42
CA VAL A 51 1.05 -6.58 -7.05
C VAL A 51 -0.24 -5.76 -7.10
N THR A 52 -1.37 -6.40 -6.79
CA THR A 52 -2.70 -5.75 -6.77
C THR A 52 -2.84 -4.79 -5.59
N HIS A 53 -3.96 -4.06 -5.53
CA HIS A 53 -4.28 -3.15 -4.44
C HIS A 53 -4.22 -3.86 -3.08
N GLU A 54 -4.95 -4.95 -2.92
CA GLU A 54 -4.94 -5.83 -1.76
C GLU A 54 -3.68 -6.69 -1.68
N GLY A 55 -3.02 -6.97 -2.80
CA GLY A 55 -1.75 -7.70 -2.84
C GLY A 55 -0.63 -7.05 -2.02
N MET A 56 -0.70 -5.72 -1.85
CA MET A 56 0.17 -4.99 -0.94
C MET A 56 0.07 -5.47 0.52
N LEU A 57 -1.06 -6.08 0.93
CA LEU A 57 -1.32 -6.56 2.29
C LEU A 57 -0.67 -7.92 2.62
N TYR A 58 -0.14 -8.64 1.63
CA TYR A 58 0.74 -9.79 1.88
C TYR A 58 2.15 -9.59 1.31
N ASN A 59 2.43 -8.44 0.68
CA ASN A 59 3.72 -8.16 0.07
C ASN A 59 4.87 -8.24 1.10
N SER A 60 5.90 -9.01 0.75
CA SER A 60 7.02 -9.32 1.64
C SER A 60 7.88 -8.10 1.97
N LEU A 61 8.17 -7.24 0.98
CA LEU A 61 8.86 -5.96 1.18
C LEU A 61 8.02 -5.01 2.06
N ALA A 62 6.70 -4.94 1.83
CA ALA A 62 5.81 -4.09 2.61
C ALA A 62 5.85 -4.44 4.10
N PHE A 63 5.81 -5.73 4.44
CA PHE A 63 5.93 -6.20 5.83
C PHE A 63 7.30 -5.95 6.44
N ALA A 64 8.38 -6.09 5.65
CA ALA A 64 9.72 -5.76 6.12
C ALA A 64 9.83 -4.28 6.50
N LEU A 65 9.26 -3.39 5.69
CA LEU A 65 9.22 -1.95 5.94
C LEU A 65 8.28 -1.56 7.08
N LEU A 66 7.14 -2.25 7.23
CA LEU A 66 6.26 -2.11 8.39
C LEU A 66 7.02 -2.45 9.67
N ARG A 67 7.69 -3.61 9.70
CA ARG A 67 8.49 -4.04 10.86
C ARG A 67 9.58 -3.02 11.16
N ASP A 68 10.32 -2.59 10.15
CA ASP A 68 11.36 -1.58 10.28
C ASP A 68 10.82 -0.26 10.85
N ALA A 69 9.68 0.24 10.37
CA ALA A 69 9.04 1.45 10.87
C ALA A 69 8.57 1.32 12.34
N LEU A 70 8.17 0.13 12.78
CA LEU A 70 7.71 -0.11 14.14
C LEU A 70 8.87 -0.29 15.15
N THR A 71 10.03 -0.74 14.68
CA THR A 71 11.18 -1.05 15.56
C THR A 71 12.26 0.01 15.57
N ASN A 72 12.15 1.05 14.74
CA ASN A 72 13.15 2.11 14.62
C ASN A 72 12.51 3.49 14.72
N GLU A 73 13.32 4.50 14.99
CA GLU A 73 12.87 5.90 14.85
C GLU A 73 12.66 6.27 13.37
N GLY A 74 11.63 7.08 13.13
CA GLY A 74 11.27 7.55 11.80
C GLY A 74 10.39 6.57 11.00
N PRO A 75 10.22 6.79 9.70
CA PRO A 75 9.49 5.89 8.82
C PRO A 75 10.34 4.66 8.46
N GLY A 76 9.74 3.69 7.78
CA GLY A 76 10.44 2.54 7.22
C GLY A 76 11.42 2.98 6.14
N LYS A 77 12.68 2.53 6.21
CA LYS A 77 13.76 2.94 5.29
C LYS A 77 14.33 1.73 4.56
N LEU A 78 14.43 1.84 3.23
CA LEU A 78 14.90 0.75 2.35
C LEU A 78 16.34 0.34 2.60
N ASP A 79 17.19 1.25 3.08
CA ASP A 79 18.60 0.99 3.41
C ASP A 79 18.77 0.06 4.62
N ARG A 80 17.74 -0.10 5.45
CA ARG A 80 17.71 -1.04 6.59
C ARG A 80 17.15 -2.43 6.24
N ILE A 81 16.72 -2.64 5.00
CA ILE A 81 16.05 -3.88 4.58
C ILE A 81 17.01 -4.79 3.79
N ASP A 82 17.13 -6.06 4.18
CA ASP A 82 17.78 -7.09 3.36
C ASP A 82 16.93 -7.38 2.12
N LYS A 83 17.50 -7.11 0.93
CA LYS A 83 16.83 -7.26 -0.36
C LYS A 83 16.50 -8.70 -0.74
N LYS A 84 16.97 -9.71 0.00
CA LYS A 84 16.50 -11.10 -0.18
C LYS A 84 14.98 -11.22 -0.03
N ILE A 85 14.36 -10.38 0.79
CA ILE A 85 12.90 -10.35 0.96
C ILE A 85 12.16 -10.15 -0.38
N CYS A 86 12.79 -9.48 -1.35
CA CYS A 86 12.18 -9.24 -2.66
C CYS A 86 11.82 -10.56 -3.39
N ALA A 87 12.53 -11.66 -3.11
CA ALA A 87 12.29 -12.97 -3.70
C ALA A 87 11.10 -13.72 -3.08
N ASP A 88 10.65 -13.31 -1.89
CA ASP A 88 9.57 -13.98 -1.20
C ASP A 88 8.21 -13.56 -1.79
N PRO A 89 7.32 -14.51 -2.14
CA PRO A 89 6.03 -14.19 -2.75
C PRO A 89 5.04 -13.57 -1.76
N ALA A 90 5.24 -13.79 -0.47
CA ALA A 90 4.42 -13.21 0.59
C ALA A 90 5.25 -13.01 1.87
N ALA A 91 4.71 -12.25 2.81
CA ALA A 91 5.37 -11.93 4.06
C ALA A 91 5.46 -13.13 5.01
N GLY A 92 6.68 -13.45 5.45
CA GLY A 92 6.93 -14.33 6.58
C GLY A 92 6.37 -15.74 6.39
N LYS A 93 5.33 -16.07 7.18
CA LYS A 93 4.70 -17.40 7.18
C LYS A 93 3.32 -17.41 6.50
N LEU A 94 2.93 -16.31 5.84
CA LEU A 94 1.65 -16.25 5.14
C LEU A 94 1.62 -17.37 4.09
N ASP A 95 0.62 -18.23 4.20
CA ASP A 95 0.43 -19.36 3.31
C ASP A 95 -0.50 -19.02 2.14
N ALA A 96 -0.70 -20.00 1.24
CA ALA A 96 -1.55 -19.82 0.07
C ALA A 96 -3.02 -19.52 0.42
N LEU A 97 -3.51 -20.01 1.57
CA LEU A 97 -4.87 -19.76 2.02
C LEU A 97 -5.01 -18.32 2.51
N GLU A 98 -4.02 -17.79 3.22
CA GLU A 98 -4.01 -16.39 3.68
C GLU A 98 -3.87 -15.40 2.51
N ILE A 99 -3.06 -15.73 1.50
CA ILE A 99 -2.97 -14.96 0.25
C ILE A 99 -4.34 -14.96 -0.45
N GLN A 100 -4.94 -16.15 -0.66
CA GLN A 100 -6.24 -16.26 -1.30
C GLN A 100 -7.36 -15.53 -0.54
N ALA A 101 -7.32 -15.58 0.79
CA ALA A 101 -8.27 -14.86 1.63
C ALA A 101 -8.13 -13.33 1.47
N THR A 102 -6.90 -12.84 1.31
CA THR A 102 -6.63 -11.41 1.06
C THR A 102 -7.18 -10.97 -0.31
N GLU A 103 -6.89 -11.74 -1.36
CA GLU A 103 -7.44 -11.51 -2.71
C GLU A 103 -8.98 -11.49 -2.72
N ALA A 104 -9.60 -12.38 -1.94
CA ALA A 104 -11.06 -12.46 -1.85
C ALA A 104 -11.72 -11.22 -1.22
N VAL A 105 -10.97 -10.36 -0.52
CA VAL A 105 -11.51 -9.13 0.10
C VAL A 105 -12.15 -8.20 -0.93
N LEU A 106 -11.67 -8.18 -2.18
CA LEU A 106 -12.29 -7.39 -3.25
C LEU A 106 -13.72 -7.85 -3.58
N VAL A 107 -14.01 -9.15 -3.46
CA VAL A 107 -15.37 -9.68 -3.68
C VAL A 107 -16.32 -9.13 -2.62
N ASP A 108 -15.90 -9.18 -1.35
CA ASP A 108 -16.68 -8.63 -0.24
C ASP A 108 -16.82 -7.11 -0.35
N ALA A 109 -15.76 -6.40 -0.73
CA ALA A 109 -15.79 -4.97 -0.98
C ALA A 109 -16.80 -4.63 -2.08
N GLY A 110 -16.77 -5.34 -3.21
CA GLY A 110 -17.73 -5.18 -4.31
C GLY A 110 -19.17 -5.44 -3.88
N ALA A 111 -19.41 -6.54 -3.14
CA ALA A 111 -20.73 -6.85 -2.60
C ALA A 111 -21.25 -5.76 -1.65
N ASN A 112 -20.40 -5.25 -0.76
CA ASN A 112 -20.74 -4.16 0.15
C ASN A 112 -21.05 -2.85 -0.61
N VAL A 113 -20.26 -2.51 -1.62
CA VAL A 113 -20.51 -1.36 -2.48
C VAL A 113 -21.86 -1.49 -3.17
N LEU A 114 -22.21 -2.67 -3.72
CA LEU A 114 -23.50 -2.92 -4.37
C LEU A 114 -24.67 -2.86 -3.40
N ALA A 115 -24.55 -3.50 -2.23
CA ALA A 115 -25.59 -3.58 -1.21
C ALA A 115 -25.87 -2.23 -0.51
N TYR A 116 -24.94 -1.27 -0.55
CA TYR A 116 -25.09 0.02 0.13
C TYR A 116 -26.38 0.77 -0.34
N PRO A 117 -27.39 0.98 0.53
CA PRO A 117 -28.70 1.43 0.06
C PRO A 117 -28.73 2.92 -0.34
N ASN A 118 -27.82 3.73 0.21
CA ASN A 118 -27.83 5.18 0.07
C ASN A 118 -26.89 5.66 -1.05
N LYS A 119 -27.04 5.13 -2.27
CA LYS A 119 -26.21 5.54 -3.41
C LYS A 119 -26.34 7.05 -3.67
N VAL A 120 -25.21 7.73 -3.84
CA VAL A 120 -25.15 9.17 -4.12
C VAL A 120 -24.59 9.42 -5.51
N ARG A 121 -25.00 10.53 -6.14
CA ARG A 121 -24.51 10.95 -7.47
C ARG A 121 -23.33 11.92 -7.40
N ARG A 122 -23.03 12.44 -6.22
CA ARG A 122 -22.04 13.49 -5.98
C ARG A 122 -21.45 13.31 -4.59
N GLU A 123 -20.23 13.82 -4.42
CA GLU A 123 -19.57 13.89 -3.12
C GLU A 123 -20.36 14.77 -2.14
N PRO A 124 -20.31 14.48 -0.83
CA PRO A 124 -20.96 15.29 0.19
C PRO A 124 -20.30 16.67 0.34
N SER A 125 -21.04 17.63 0.89
CA SER A 125 -20.48 18.95 1.20
C SER A 125 -19.37 18.88 2.25
N ILE A 126 -18.31 19.66 2.04
CA ILE A 126 -17.19 19.78 2.98
C ILE A 126 -17.68 20.30 4.34
N LYS A 127 -17.28 19.62 5.42
CA LYS A 127 -17.61 20.02 6.80
C LYS A 127 -16.96 21.38 7.13
N ALA A 128 -17.61 22.15 7.99
CA ALA A 128 -17.24 23.54 8.27
C ALA A 128 -15.77 23.72 8.71
N TYR A 129 -15.23 22.81 9.52
CA TYR A 129 -13.84 22.88 10.00
C TYR A 129 -12.78 22.66 8.91
N ALA A 130 -13.16 22.17 7.73
CA ALA A 130 -12.26 21.84 6.61
C ALA A 130 -12.54 22.69 5.36
N LYS A 131 -13.44 23.69 5.45
CA LYS A 131 -13.62 24.65 4.37
C LYS A 131 -12.42 25.58 4.34
N VAL A 132 -11.88 25.79 3.14
CA VAL A 132 -10.78 26.72 2.87
C VAL A 132 -11.36 28.11 2.60
#